data_AF-A0A442WPH5-F1
#
_entry.id   AF-A0A442WPH5-F1
#
_cell.length_a   1.000
_cell.length_b   1.000
_cell.length_c   1.000
_cell.angle_alpha   90.00
_cell.angle_beta   90.00
_cell.angle_gamma   90.00
#
_symmetry.space_group_name_H-M   'P 1'
#
loop_
_entity.id
_entity.type
_entity.pdbx_description
1 polymer ?
#
loop_
_entity_poly.entity_id
_entity_poly.type
_entity_poly.pdbx_seq_one_letter_code
_entity_poly.pdbx_strand_id
1 'polypeptide(L)'
;MGWLGGFILGFVADLFRSVFMPASTEWINRLIPSARKKANVEENILTLDIMEKLKSLGKDPDLVKHSRDDAAQFMTVLTSQQEAFVENAIEVIDSTFMTQAEMNMEAGRRADVANKQMERAIIALERSGWMSAAQAAALKETQARWAKYAHAQAEFAAAEFEGGSMAPLIYAGELESATVSRTGELKRMVEEMRERHGD
;
A
#
# COMPACT_ATOMS: atom_id res chain seq x y z
N MET A 1 37.54 -34.01 39.94
CA MET A 1 37.05 -32.74 40.50
C MET A 1 37.90 -31.61 39.91
N GLY A 2 37.73 -31.17 38.67
CA GLY A 2 36.47 -31.06 37.94
C GLY A 2 35.72 -29.82 38.44
N TRP A 3 35.69 -28.80 37.59
CA TRP A 3 34.47 -28.03 37.31
C TRP A 3 33.96 -27.10 38.42
N LEU A 4 34.39 -25.82 38.39
CA LEU A 4 33.58 -24.68 38.88
C LEU A 4 34.19 -23.31 38.46
N GLY A 5 35.50 -23.23 38.24
CA GLY A 5 36.17 -21.97 37.88
C GLY A 5 36.03 -21.53 36.41
N GLY A 6 35.90 -22.48 35.48
CA GLY A 6 35.82 -22.17 34.03
C GLY A 6 34.40 -21.89 33.52
N PHE A 7 33.37 -22.32 34.25
CA PHE A 7 31.98 -22.16 33.82
C PHE A 7 31.43 -20.76 34.14
N ILE A 8 31.88 -20.13 35.23
CA ILE A 8 31.36 -18.81 35.64
C ILE A 8 31.95 -17.67 34.79
N LEU A 9 33.22 -17.74 34.41
CA LEU A 9 33.84 -16.71 33.57
C LEU A 9 33.46 -16.82 32.08
N GLY A 10 33.26 -18.05 31.57
CA GLY A 10 32.73 -18.27 30.23
C GLY A 10 31.27 -17.85 30.09
N PHE A 11 30.43 -18.14 31.10
CA PHE A 11 29.02 -17.77 31.05
C PHE A 11 28.82 -16.27 31.22
N VAL A 12 29.64 -15.56 32.00
CA VAL A 12 29.54 -14.10 32.11
C VAL A 12 30.00 -13.40 30.82
N ALA A 13 31.07 -13.86 30.17
CA ALA A 13 31.50 -13.27 28.90
C ALA A 13 30.52 -13.52 27.74
N ASP A 14 29.82 -14.67 27.72
CA ASP A 14 28.87 -15.01 26.66
C ASP A 14 27.45 -14.48 26.92
N LEU A 15 27.05 -14.31 28.18
CA LEU A 15 25.77 -13.69 28.54
C LEU A 15 25.79 -12.16 28.33
N PHE A 16 26.94 -11.50 28.52
CA PHE A 16 27.09 -10.08 28.17
C PHE A 16 27.15 -9.83 26.66
N ARG A 17 27.50 -10.85 25.85
CA ARG A 17 27.50 -10.75 24.38
C ARG A 17 26.14 -11.07 23.75
N SER A 18 25.30 -11.85 24.42
CA SER A 18 24.02 -12.35 23.88
C SER A 18 22.76 -11.66 24.43
N VAL A 19 22.82 -10.95 25.55
CA VAL A 19 21.62 -10.35 26.18
C VAL A 19 21.53 -8.82 26.05
N PHE A 20 22.59 -8.11 25.65
CA PHE A 20 22.58 -6.64 25.64
C PHE A 20 23.26 -5.94 24.45
N MET A 21 23.28 -6.55 23.26
CA MET A 21 23.54 -5.79 22.03
C MET A 21 22.52 -6.17 20.96
N PRO A 22 21.45 -5.36 20.73
CA PRO A 22 20.77 -5.42 19.45
C PRO A 22 21.81 -5.18 18.34
N ALA A 23 21.66 -5.86 17.20
CA ALA A 23 22.58 -5.74 16.06
C ALA A 23 22.62 -4.32 15.43
N SER A 24 21.86 -3.36 15.97
CA SER A 24 21.84 -1.96 15.55
C SER A 24 22.40 -1.03 16.63
N THR A 25 23.20 -0.05 16.20
CA THR A 25 23.81 1.01 17.02
C THR A 25 22.81 2.09 17.48
N GLU A 26 21.51 1.91 17.22
CA GLU A 26 20.46 2.92 17.45
C GLU A 26 20.31 3.33 18.91
N TRP A 27 20.45 2.39 19.84
CA TRP A 27 20.30 2.67 21.28
C TRP A 27 21.43 3.59 21.82
N ILE A 28 22.64 3.47 21.26
CA ILE A 28 23.79 4.32 21.59
C ILE A 28 23.60 5.72 21.01
N ASN A 29 23.12 5.81 19.77
CA ASN A 29 22.79 7.09 19.11
C ASN A 29 21.69 7.85 19.84
N ARG A 30 20.77 7.13 20.51
CA ARG A 30 19.76 7.71 21.38
C ARG A 30 20.32 8.28 22.68
N LEU A 31 21.62 8.17 23.00
CA LEU A 31 22.24 8.81 24.17
C LEU A 31 23.14 10.00 23.80
N ILE A 32 23.48 10.17 22.51
CA ILE A 32 24.37 11.22 22.02
C ILE A 32 23.52 12.43 21.56
N PRO A 33 23.67 13.63 22.15
CA PRO A 33 22.82 14.79 21.84
C PRO A 33 22.84 15.24 20.37
N SER A 34 23.97 15.09 19.69
CA SER A 34 24.11 15.43 18.26
C SER A 34 23.40 14.42 17.36
N ALA A 35 23.47 13.12 17.69
CA ALA A 35 22.77 12.07 16.96
C ALA A 35 21.24 12.17 17.14
N ARG A 36 20.76 12.52 18.35
CA ARG A 36 19.34 12.86 18.58
C ARG A 36 18.89 14.05 17.75
N LYS A 37 19.69 15.13 17.69
CA LYS A 37 19.36 16.30 16.87
C LYS A 37 19.27 15.92 15.39
N LYS A 38 20.19 15.10 14.89
CA LYS A 38 20.18 14.64 13.50
C LYS A 38 18.94 13.79 13.19
N ALA A 39 18.64 12.79 14.02
CA ALA A 39 17.46 11.94 13.88
C ALA A 39 16.15 12.76 13.94
N ASN A 40 16.03 13.68 14.89
CA ASN A 40 14.86 14.56 14.99
C ASN A 40 14.72 15.49 13.77
N VAL A 41 15.83 15.95 13.18
CA VAL A 41 15.80 16.77 11.96
C VAL A 41 15.36 15.93 10.77
N GLU A 42 15.87 14.71 10.61
CA GLU A 42 15.46 13.78 9.55
C GLU A 42 13.97 13.41 9.66
N GLU A 43 13.49 13.11 10.87
CA GLU A 43 12.07 12.82 11.14
C GLU A 43 11.16 14.02 10.86
N ASN A 44 11.59 15.24 11.22
CA ASN A 44 10.87 16.47 10.92
C ASN A 44 10.85 16.79 9.41
N ILE A 45 11.96 16.57 8.70
CA ILE A 45 12.01 16.73 7.23
C ILE A 45 11.02 15.78 6.57
N LEU A 46 11.04 14.50 6.99
CA LEU A 46 10.13 13.50 6.46
C LEU A 46 8.67 13.88 6.75
N THR A 47 8.36 14.30 7.98
CA THR A 47 7.04 14.81 8.37
C THR A 47 6.57 15.94 7.45
N LEU A 48 7.43 16.90 7.13
CA LEU A 48 7.10 18.00 6.23
C LEU A 48 6.83 17.52 4.79
N ASP A 49 7.61 16.56 4.30
CA ASP A 49 7.43 15.95 2.98
C ASP A 49 6.08 15.19 2.91
N ILE A 50 5.69 14.51 4.00
CA ILE A 50 4.36 13.90 4.12
C ILE A 50 3.25 14.95 4.05
N MET A 51 3.39 16.03 4.79
CA MET A 51 2.40 17.11 4.81
C MET A 51 2.25 17.75 3.43
N GLU A 52 3.37 17.97 2.72
CA GLU A 52 3.36 18.48 1.35
C GLU A 52 2.68 17.51 0.39
N LYS A 53 2.96 16.22 0.52
CA LYS A 53 2.34 15.17 -0.31
C LYS A 53 0.85 14.98 -0.01
N LEU A 54 0.43 15.03 1.25
CA LEU A 54 -0.98 15.04 1.63
C LEU A 54 -1.70 16.26 1.03
N LYS A 55 -1.08 17.43 1.09
CA LYS A 55 -1.62 18.66 0.51
C LYS A 55 -1.75 18.57 -1.01
N SER A 56 -0.76 18.01 -1.71
CA SER A 56 -0.83 17.83 -3.17
C SER A 56 -1.90 16.81 -3.59
N LEU A 57 -2.22 15.86 -2.70
CA LEU A 57 -3.33 14.91 -2.86
C LEU A 57 -4.69 15.46 -2.40
N GLY A 58 -4.78 16.73 -1.97
CA GLY A 58 -6.01 17.34 -1.45
C GLY A 58 -6.49 16.75 -0.11
N LYS A 59 -5.59 16.11 0.65
CA LYS A 59 -5.86 15.55 1.98
C LYS A 59 -5.40 16.51 3.07
N ASP A 60 -5.96 16.36 4.27
CA ASP A 60 -5.60 17.16 5.44
C ASP A 60 -4.14 16.86 5.86
N PRO A 61 -3.23 17.85 5.84
CA PRO A 61 -1.84 17.69 6.27
C PRO A 61 -1.69 17.21 7.71
N ASP A 62 -2.68 17.49 8.58
CA ASP A 62 -2.64 17.06 9.98
C ASP A 62 -2.74 15.53 10.13
N LEU A 63 -3.08 14.79 9.07
CA LEU A 63 -3.06 13.32 9.09
C LEU A 63 -1.65 12.75 9.35
N VAL A 64 -0.58 13.54 9.14
CA VAL A 64 0.80 13.17 9.49
C VAL A 64 0.97 12.85 10.97
N LYS A 65 0.11 13.38 11.86
CA LYS A 65 0.18 13.06 13.30
C LYS A 65 -0.05 11.58 13.60
N HIS A 66 -0.69 10.85 12.68
CA HIS A 66 -0.92 9.42 12.78
C HIS A 66 0.25 8.57 12.24
N SER A 67 1.26 9.19 11.62
CA SER A 67 2.43 8.49 11.07
C SER A 67 3.66 8.51 12.00
N ARG A 68 3.54 9.06 13.22
CA ARG A 68 4.69 9.37 14.10
C ARG A 68 5.59 8.19 14.48
N ASP A 69 5.13 6.94 14.36
CA ASP A 69 5.95 5.77 14.67
C ASP A 69 6.64 5.15 13.44
N ASP A 70 6.21 5.46 12.21
CA ASP A 70 6.88 5.04 10.96
C ASP A 70 6.50 5.94 9.75
N ALA A 71 6.95 7.18 9.82
CA ALA A 71 6.73 8.19 8.79
C ALA A 71 7.31 7.76 7.43
N ALA A 72 8.37 6.94 7.43
CA ALA A 72 8.97 6.41 6.22
C ALA A 72 8.04 5.39 5.55
N GLN A 73 7.53 4.43 6.32
CA GLN A 73 6.56 3.46 5.82
C GLN A 73 5.28 4.14 5.33
N PHE A 74 4.78 5.16 6.03
CA PHE A 74 3.63 5.93 5.55
C PHE A 74 3.89 6.62 4.21
N MET A 75 5.05 7.25 4.03
CA MET A 75 5.43 7.85 2.75
C MET A 75 5.62 6.82 1.64
N THR A 76 6.16 5.66 1.95
CA THR A 76 6.26 4.54 1.01
C THR A 76 4.87 4.06 0.60
N VAL A 77 3.93 3.92 1.53
CA VAL A 77 2.54 3.55 1.21
C VAL A 77 1.88 4.62 0.33
N LEU A 78 1.97 5.91 0.68
CA LEU A 78 1.39 6.99 -0.12
C LEU A 78 2.00 7.07 -1.52
N THR A 79 3.32 6.99 -1.61
CA THR A 79 4.04 7.06 -2.89
C THR A 79 3.71 5.84 -3.75
N SER A 80 3.71 4.64 -3.17
CA SER A 80 3.38 3.42 -3.89
C SER A 80 1.91 3.34 -4.32
N GLN A 81 0.98 3.97 -3.58
CA GLN A 81 -0.41 4.12 -4.01
C GLN A 81 -0.51 5.06 -5.21
N GLN A 82 0.20 6.18 -5.17
CA GLN A 82 0.26 7.13 -6.28
C GLN A 82 0.93 6.52 -7.52
N GLU A 83 2.07 5.85 -7.37
CA GLU A 83 2.78 5.17 -8.46
C GLU A 83 1.93 4.04 -9.05
N ALA A 84 1.26 3.24 -8.21
CA ALA A 84 0.36 2.22 -8.70
C ALA A 84 -0.84 2.81 -9.45
N PHE A 85 -1.34 3.98 -9.04
CA PHE A 85 -2.37 4.67 -9.80
C PHE A 85 -1.85 5.09 -11.18
N VAL A 86 -0.61 5.61 -11.27
CA VAL A 86 0.02 5.99 -12.55
C VAL A 86 0.32 4.77 -13.43
N GLU A 87 0.85 3.69 -12.87
CA GLU A 87 1.24 2.48 -13.61
C GLU A 87 0.03 1.71 -14.15
N ASN A 88 -1.07 1.72 -13.40
CA ASN A 88 -2.31 1.04 -13.78
C ASN A 88 -3.36 2.02 -14.34
N ALA A 89 -2.99 3.29 -14.54
CA ALA A 89 -3.87 4.26 -15.17
C ALA A 89 -4.21 3.79 -16.58
N ILE A 90 -5.48 3.89 -16.92
CA ILE A 90 -5.97 3.59 -18.26
C ILE A 90 -5.99 4.91 -19.03
N GLU A 91 -5.49 4.86 -20.26
CA GLU A 91 -5.50 6.01 -21.14
C GLU A 91 -6.92 6.57 -21.25
N VAL A 92 -7.08 7.83 -20.91
CA VAL A 92 -8.34 8.56 -21.05
C VAL A 92 -8.37 9.11 -22.47
N ILE A 93 -9.29 8.60 -23.29
CA ILE A 93 -9.55 9.18 -24.61
C ILE A 93 -10.15 10.58 -24.43
N ASP A 94 -9.69 11.54 -25.23
CA ASP A 94 -10.22 12.89 -25.21
C ASP A 94 -11.74 12.89 -25.45
N SER A 95 -12.47 13.27 -24.41
CA SER A 95 -13.94 13.30 -24.39
C SER A 95 -14.55 14.56 -25.00
N THR A 96 -13.73 15.54 -25.42
CA THR A 96 -14.20 16.87 -25.87
C THR A 96 -15.24 16.80 -27.00
N PHE A 97 -15.18 15.78 -27.85
CA PHE A 97 -16.10 15.59 -28.98
C PHE A 97 -17.01 14.37 -28.83
N MET A 98 -17.05 13.74 -27.65
CA MET A 98 -17.88 12.56 -27.40
C MET A 98 -19.28 12.97 -26.97
N THR A 99 -20.29 12.31 -27.50
CA THR A 99 -21.65 12.34 -26.96
C THR A 99 -21.69 11.69 -25.58
N GLN A 100 -22.73 11.96 -24.79
CA GLN A 100 -22.90 11.32 -23.48
C GLN A 100 -22.96 9.79 -23.57
N ALA A 101 -23.57 9.24 -24.62
CA ALA A 101 -23.63 7.81 -24.85
C ALA A 101 -22.22 7.23 -25.11
N GLU A 102 -21.41 7.92 -25.91
CA GLU A 102 -20.02 7.52 -26.18
C GLU A 102 -19.16 7.62 -24.91
N MET A 103 -19.30 8.68 -24.13
CA MET A 103 -18.60 8.81 -22.84
C MET A 103 -18.96 7.67 -21.89
N ASN A 104 -20.24 7.31 -21.80
CA ASN A 104 -20.70 6.19 -20.96
C ASN A 104 -20.10 4.85 -21.44
N MET A 105 -20.09 4.60 -22.76
CA MET A 105 -19.50 3.39 -23.33
C MET A 105 -17.99 3.31 -23.07
N GLU A 106 -17.28 4.42 -23.24
CA GLU A 106 -15.83 4.46 -23.02
C GLU A 106 -15.49 4.30 -21.54
N ALA A 107 -16.22 4.94 -20.63
CA ALA A 107 -16.05 4.71 -19.20
C ALA A 107 -16.28 3.24 -18.81
N GLY A 108 -17.29 2.59 -19.40
CA GLY A 108 -17.50 1.15 -19.24
C GLY A 108 -16.32 0.32 -19.75
N ARG A 109 -15.77 0.63 -20.93
CA ARG A 109 -14.57 -0.03 -21.46
C ARG A 109 -13.36 0.13 -20.55
N ARG A 110 -13.14 1.33 -19.99
CA ARG A 110 -12.03 1.56 -19.06
C ARG A 110 -12.20 0.76 -17.77
N ALA A 111 -13.41 0.72 -17.20
CA ALA A 111 -13.69 -0.15 -16.06
C ALA A 111 -13.40 -1.64 -16.36
N ASP A 112 -13.79 -2.13 -17.54
CA ASP A 112 -13.48 -3.52 -17.97
C ASP A 112 -11.98 -3.78 -18.10
N VAL A 113 -11.23 -2.82 -18.65
CA VAL A 113 -9.77 -2.92 -18.77
C VAL A 113 -9.12 -2.93 -17.38
N ALA A 114 -9.59 -2.08 -16.45
CA ALA A 114 -9.10 -2.05 -15.07
C ALA A 114 -9.32 -3.41 -14.40
N ASN A 115 -10.51 -3.98 -14.55
CA ASN A 115 -10.82 -5.30 -13.99
C ASN A 115 -9.90 -6.39 -14.55
N LYS A 116 -9.63 -6.40 -15.86
CA LYS A 116 -8.67 -7.35 -16.46
C LYS A 116 -7.25 -7.18 -15.92
N GLN A 117 -6.82 -5.94 -15.63
CA GLN A 117 -5.51 -5.71 -15.01
C GLN A 117 -5.47 -6.25 -13.57
N MET A 118 -6.52 -6.02 -12.79
CA MET A 118 -6.67 -6.56 -11.44
C MET A 118 -6.67 -8.10 -11.44
N GLU A 119 -7.43 -8.72 -12.33
CA GLU A 119 -7.50 -10.18 -12.48
C GLU A 119 -6.12 -10.78 -12.77
N ARG A 120 -5.30 -10.12 -13.61
CA ARG A 120 -3.92 -10.56 -13.86
C ARG A 120 -3.07 -10.54 -12.59
N ALA A 121 -3.22 -9.52 -11.74
CA ALA A 121 -2.51 -9.44 -10.47
C ALA A 121 -2.97 -10.54 -9.49
N ILE A 122 -4.27 -10.84 -9.44
CA ILE A 122 -4.82 -11.96 -8.65
C ILE A 122 -4.23 -13.29 -9.15
N ILE A 123 -4.25 -13.53 -10.46
CA ILE A 123 -3.69 -14.75 -11.07
C ILE A 123 -2.19 -14.86 -10.78
N ALA A 124 -1.44 -13.76 -10.78
CA ALA A 124 -0.02 -13.76 -10.44
C ALA A 124 0.20 -14.19 -8.99
N LEU A 125 -0.59 -13.70 -8.03
CA LEU A 125 -0.56 -14.15 -6.64
C LEU A 125 -0.88 -15.65 -6.53
N GLU A 126 -1.97 -16.10 -7.14
CA GLU A 126 -2.41 -17.50 -7.09
C GLU A 126 -1.39 -18.46 -7.71
N ARG A 127 -0.70 -18.05 -8.78
CA ARG A 127 0.30 -18.87 -9.49
C ARG A 127 1.73 -18.73 -8.96
N SER A 128 1.95 -17.85 -7.99
CA SER A 128 3.29 -17.57 -7.46
C SER A 128 3.95 -18.77 -6.79
N GLY A 129 3.16 -19.72 -6.27
CA GLY A 129 3.66 -20.81 -5.43
C GLY A 129 4.00 -20.39 -3.99
N TRP A 130 3.84 -19.12 -3.63
CA TRP A 130 4.16 -18.58 -2.30
C TRP A 130 3.00 -18.64 -1.30
N MET A 131 1.80 -19.04 -1.76
CA MET A 131 0.59 -19.08 -0.94
C MET A 131 0.18 -20.52 -0.63
N SER A 132 -0.15 -20.79 0.63
CA SER A 132 -0.87 -22.02 1.00
C SER A 132 -2.28 -22.03 0.40
N ALA A 133 -2.89 -23.22 0.29
CA ALA A 133 -4.26 -23.37 -0.20
C ALA A 133 -5.27 -22.55 0.63
N ALA A 134 -5.06 -22.43 1.95
CA ALA A 134 -5.89 -21.62 2.82
C ALA A 134 -5.77 -20.12 2.52
N GLN A 135 -4.54 -19.62 2.27
CA GLN A 135 -4.31 -18.23 1.88
C GLN A 135 -4.93 -17.92 0.51
N ALA A 136 -4.82 -18.84 -0.46
CA ALA A 136 -5.43 -18.65 -1.78
C ALA A 136 -6.97 -18.60 -1.68
N ALA A 137 -7.58 -19.47 -0.87
CA ALA A 137 -9.03 -19.42 -0.62
C ALA A 137 -9.46 -18.11 0.07
N ALA A 138 -8.67 -17.63 1.04
CA ALA A 138 -8.91 -16.36 1.71
C ALA A 138 -8.77 -15.16 0.76
N LEU A 139 -7.80 -15.17 -0.15
CA LEU A 139 -7.65 -14.16 -1.19
C LEU A 139 -8.89 -14.12 -2.07
N LYS A 140 -9.36 -15.27 -2.56
CA LYS A 140 -10.57 -15.36 -3.40
C LYS A 140 -11.80 -14.79 -2.70
N GLU A 141 -12.04 -15.16 -1.45
CA GLU A 141 -13.15 -14.63 -0.65
C GLU A 141 -12.99 -13.11 -0.42
N THR A 142 -11.77 -12.64 -0.19
CA THR A 142 -11.47 -11.21 -0.03
C THR A 142 -11.81 -10.44 -1.31
N GLN A 143 -11.44 -10.95 -2.49
CA GLN A 143 -11.78 -10.29 -3.76
C GLN A 143 -13.29 -10.30 -4.03
N ALA A 144 -14.00 -11.39 -3.66
CA ALA A 144 -15.45 -11.43 -3.80
C ALA A 144 -16.16 -10.38 -2.92
N ARG A 145 -15.67 -10.16 -1.69
CA ARG A 145 -16.20 -9.10 -0.81
C ARG A 145 -15.81 -7.71 -1.28
N TRP A 146 -14.58 -7.54 -1.73
CA TRP A 146 -14.10 -6.28 -2.29
C TRP A 146 -14.91 -5.88 -3.53
N ALA A 147 -15.24 -6.82 -4.42
CA ALA A 147 -16.07 -6.54 -5.59
C ALA A 147 -17.46 -6.02 -5.20
N LYS A 148 -18.10 -6.62 -4.17
CA LYS A 148 -19.38 -6.12 -3.63
C LYS A 148 -19.25 -4.70 -3.09
N TYR A 149 -18.16 -4.41 -2.37
CA TYR A 149 -17.86 -3.06 -1.90
C TYR A 149 -17.69 -2.09 -3.08
N ALA A 150 -16.89 -2.44 -4.09
CA ALA A 150 -16.62 -1.58 -5.23
C ALA A 150 -17.90 -1.24 -6.02
N HIS A 151 -18.77 -2.23 -6.25
CA HIS A 151 -20.07 -1.99 -6.86
C HIS A 151 -20.97 -1.10 -5.99
N ALA A 152 -21.09 -1.36 -4.68
CA ALA A 152 -21.90 -0.53 -3.79
C ALA A 152 -21.38 0.91 -3.70
N GLN A 153 -20.06 1.10 -3.71
CA GLN A 153 -19.42 2.40 -3.75
C GLN A 153 -19.71 3.14 -5.06
N ALA A 154 -19.64 2.45 -6.20
CA ALA A 154 -20.00 3.01 -7.51
C ALA A 154 -21.50 3.37 -7.61
N GLU A 155 -22.38 2.55 -7.03
CA GLU A 155 -23.81 2.87 -6.90
C GLU A 155 -24.03 4.13 -6.07
N PHE A 156 -23.36 4.23 -4.92
CA PHE A 156 -23.43 5.40 -4.05
C PHE A 156 -22.95 6.68 -4.76
N ALA A 157 -21.82 6.62 -5.47
CA ALA A 157 -21.30 7.76 -6.23
C ALA A 157 -22.26 8.19 -7.35
N ALA A 158 -22.89 7.23 -8.04
CA ALA A 158 -23.82 7.51 -9.12
C ALA A 158 -25.21 7.97 -8.65
N ALA A 159 -25.56 7.77 -7.37
CA ALA A 159 -26.88 8.05 -6.83
C ALA A 159 -27.29 9.52 -6.94
N GLU A 160 -26.34 10.46 -6.87
CA GLU A 160 -26.62 11.89 -7.08
C GLU A 160 -27.17 12.18 -8.49
N PHE A 161 -26.90 11.30 -9.45
CA PHE A 161 -27.28 11.43 -10.85
C PHE A 161 -28.37 10.44 -11.27
N GLU A 162 -29.06 9.83 -10.30
CA GLU A 162 -30.07 8.79 -10.55
C GLU A 162 -31.12 9.25 -11.59
N GLY A 163 -31.40 8.38 -12.56
CA GLY A 163 -32.31 8.68 -13.68
C GLY A 163 -31.73 9.60 -14.76
N GLY A 164 -30.54 10.18 -14.54
CA GLY A 164 -29.82 11.00 -15.50
C GLY A 164 -28.89 10.22 -16.41
N SER A 165 -28.57 10.79 -17.58
CA SER A 165 -27.63 10.19 -18.55
C SER A 165 -26.18 10.14 -18.08
N MET A 166 -25.86 10.85 -16.98
CA MET A 166 -24.54 10.86 -16.34
C MET A 166 -24.32 9.72 -15.36
N ALA A 167 -25.38 9.11 -14.80
CA ALA A 167 -25.22 8.04 -13.80
C ALA A 167 -24.32 6.88 -14.27
N PRO A 168 -24.43 6.38 -15.52
CA PRO A 168 -23.54 5.32 -15.99
C PRO A 168 -22.07 5.75 -16.09
N LEU A 169 -21.79 7.00 -16.47
CA LEU A 169 -20.43 7.54 -16.53
C LEU A 169 -19.79 7.59 -15.14
N ILE A 170 -20.52 8.12 -14.15
CA ILE A 170 -20.04 8.24 -12.77
C ILE A 170 -19.83 6.85 -12.16
N TYR A 171 -20.79 5.94 -12.35
CA TYR A 171 -20.69 4.56 -11.90
C TYR A 171 -19.43 3.87 -12.43
N ALA A 172 -19.23 3.93 -13.75
CA ALA A 172 -18.11 3.25 -14.39
C ALA A 172 -16.76 3.90 -14.02
N GLY A 173 -16.71 5.23 -13.90
CA GLY A 173 -15.50 5.94 -13.46
C GLY A 173 -15.11 5.62 -12.01
N GLU A 174 -16.08 5.53 -11.10
CA GLU A 174 -15.80 5.13 -9.70
C GLU A 174 -15.32 3.67 -9.64
N LEU A 175 -15.96 2.78 -10.39
CA LEU A 175 -15.57 1.36 -10.46
C LEU A 175 -14.14 1.21 -11.02
N GLU A 176 -13.80 1.94 -12.08
CA GLU A 176 -12.45 2.00 -12.63
C GLU A 176 -11.45 2.46 -11.56
N SER A 177 -11.69 3.60 -10.91
CA SER A 177 -10.80 4.19 -9.91
C SER A 177 -10.54 3.24 -8.74
N ALA A 178 -11.59 2.64 -8.19
CA ALA A 178 -11.48 1.64 -7.13
C ALA A 178 -10.65 0.43 -7.58
N THR A 179 -10.87 -0.04 -8.82
CA THR A 179 -10.18 -1.21 -9.39
C THR A 179 -8.69 -0.94 -9.66
N VAL A 180 -8.35 0.26 -10.13
CA VAL A 180 -6.96 0.70 -10.32
C VAL A 180 -6.23 0.71 -8.98
N SER A 181 -6.83 1.29 -7.93
CA SER A 181 -6.25 1.29 -6.59
C SER A 181 -6.02 -0.13 -6.06
N ARG A 182 -7.02 -1.01 -6.22
CA ARG A 182 -6.92 -2.41 -5.79
C ARG A 182 -5.86 -3.19 -6.55
N THR A 183 -5.72 -2.95 -7.86
CA THR A 183 -4.65 -3.54 -8.68
C THR A 183 -3.28 -3.18 -8.12
N GLY A 184 -3.09 -1.93 -7.70
CA GLY A 184 -1.88 -1.47 -7.02
C GLY A 184 -1.57 -2.22 -5.72
N GLU A 185 -2.57 -2.38 -4.86
CA GLU A 185 -2.43 -3.16 -3.64
C GLU A 185 -2.02 -4.61 -3.92
N LEU A 186 -2.62 -5.25 -4.92
CA LEU A 186 -2.32 -6.63 -5.27
C LEU A 186 -0.92 -6.79 -5.86
N LYS A 187 -0.49 -5.85 -6.72
CA LYS A 187 0.87 -5.84 -7.25
C LYS A 187 1.92 -5.68 -6.14
N ARG A 188 1.67 -4.82 -5.14
CA ARG A 188 2.54 -4.72 -3.96
C ARG A 188 2.61 -6.03 -3.18
N MET A 189 1.46 -6.69 -2.97
CA MET A 189 1.45 -8.01 -2.34
C MET A 189 2.29 -9.04 -3.12
N VAL A 190 2.30 -8.99 -4.46
CA VAL A 190 3.16 -9.86 -5.29
C VAL A 190 4.63 -9.57 -5.01
N GLU A 191 5.04 -8.30 -5.01
CA GLU A 191 6.44 -7.92 -4.78
C GLU A 191 6.88 -8.25 -3.35
N GLU A 192 6.08 -7.96 -2.33
CA GLU A 192 6.36 -8.33 -0.94
C GLU A 192 6.46 -9.84 -0.73
N MET A 193 5.69 -10.64 -1.47
CA MET A 193 5.81 -12.10 -1.44
C MET A 193 7.07 -12.56 -2.18
N ARG A 194 7.42 -11.91 -3.30
CA ARG A 194 8.66 -12.17 -4.04
C ARG A 194 9.88 -11.89 -3.17
N GLU A 195 9.93 -10.77 -2.47
CA GLU A 195 11.06 -10.43 -1.59
C GLU A 195 11.20 -11.42 -0.42
N ARG A 196 10.08 -11.97 0.08
CA ARG A 196 10.09 -12.92 1.21
C ARG A 196 10.38 -14.37 0.81
N HIS A 197 10.05 -14.77 -0.42
CA HIS A 197 10.04 -16.18 -0.84
C HIS A 197 10.76 -16.44 -2.17
N GLY A 198 11.24 -15.39 -2.84
CA GLY A 198 11.96 -15.45 -4.10
C GLY A 198 13.45 -15.62 -3.88
N ASP A 199 13.82 -16.82 -3.42
CA ASP A 199 15.15 -17.42 -3.62
C ASP A 199 14.98 -18.74 -4.40
#